data_AF-A0A090RWN4-F1
#
_entry.id   AF-A0A090RWN4-F1
#
_cell.length_a   1.000
_cell.length_b   1.000
_cell.length_c   1.000
_cell.angle_alpha   90.00
_cell.angle_beta   90.00
_cell.angle_gamma   90.00
#
_symmetry.space_group_name_H-M   'P 1'
#
loop_
_entity.id
_entity.type
_entity.pdbx_description
1 polymer ?
#
loop_
_entity_poly.entity_id
_entity_poly.type
_entity_poly.pdbx_seq_one_letter_code
_entity_poly.pdbx_strand_id
1 'polypeptide(L)'
;MHEQAKVPAWVTVALLPAINVLVAFLVSALLFMYIDINPIDAAKVMWTGAFGYAEGFGYTMYYATGFIFTGLAVAVAFHAGLFNIGGEGQAYIGGLGVGLICLTLGEYALGTLCFR
;
A
#
# COMPACT_ATOMS: atom_id res chain seq x y z
N MET A 1 14.76 -27.44 -9.08
CA MET A 1 14.65 -26.27 -8.17
C MET A 1 15.96 -25.53 -8.30
N HIS A 2 15.96 -24.41 -9.03
CA HIS A 2 17.19 -23.69 -9.34
C HIS A 2 17.90 -23.31 -8.04
N GLU A 3 19.13 -23.79 -7.89
CA GLU A 3 20.04 -23.39 -6.82
C GLU A 3 20.05 -21.86 -6.79
N GLN A 4 19.39 -21.28 -5.79
CA GLN A 4 19.33 -19.85 -5.62
C GLN A 4 20.77 -19.42 -5.35
N ALA A 5 21.41 -18.80 -6.34
CA ALA A 5 22.68 -18.14 -6.11
C ALA A 5 22.50 -17.25 -4.87
N LYS A 6 23.30 -17.48 -3.83
CA LYS A 6 23.15 -16.82 -2.53
C LYS A 6 23.42 -15.33 -2.71
N VAL A 7 22.37 -14.58 -3.06
CA VAL A 7 22.45 -13.13 -3.25
C VAL A 7 22.65 -12.51 -1.87
N PRO A 8 23.59 -11.54 -1.72
CA PRO A 8 23.76 -10.85 -0.46
C PRO A 8 22.46 -10.18 0.00
N ALA A 9 22.16 -10.22 1.30
CA ALA A 9 20.92 -9.69 1.85
C ALA A 9 20.69 -8.19 1.55
N TRP A 10 21.75 -7.40 1.41
CA TRP A 10 21.65 -5.99 1.04
C TRP A 10 21.08 -5.80 -0.37
N VAL A 11 21.33 -6.75 -1.28
CA VAL A 11 20.81 -6.71 -2.65
C VAL A 11 19.30 -6.92 -2.63
N THR A 12 18.82 -7.90 -1.87
CA THR A 12 17.39 -8.24 -1.83
C THR A 12 16.56 -7.26 -1.01
N VAL A 13 17.11 -6.74 0.10
CA VAL A 13 16.38 -5.85 1.01
C VAL A 13 16.42 -4.38 0.56
N ALA A 14 17.50 -3.92 -0.07
CA ALA A 14 17.67 -2.51 -0.41
C ALA A 14 17.80 -2.26 -1.91
N LEU A 15 18.74 -2.96 -2.59
CA LEU A 15 19.05 -2.65 -3.99
C LEU A 15 17.87 -2.95 -4.93
N LEU A 16 17.27 -4.14 -4.83
CA LEU A 16 16.16 -4.55 -5.68
C LEU A 16 14.94 -3.63 -5.51
N PRO A 17 14.45 -3.32 -4.29
CA PRO A 17 13.39 -2.34 -4.11
C PRO A 17 13.72 -0.96 -4.66
N ALA A 18 14.95 -0.48 -4.44
CA ALA A 18 15.38 0.83 -4.94
C ALA A 18 15.36 0.89 -6.48
N ILE A 19 15.85 -0.15 -7.14
CA ILE A 19 15.79 -0.25 -8.61
C ILE A 19 14.33 -0.26 -9.09
N ASN A 20 13.46 -1.04 -8.45
CA ASN A 20 12.03 -1.10 -8.82
C ASN A 20 11.35 0.28 -8.71
N VAL A 21 11.63 1.01 -7.63
CA VAL A 21 11.12 2.37 -7.42
C VAL A 21 11.67 3.33 -8.49
N LEU A 22 12.97 3.28 -8.78
CA LEU A 22 13.57 4.12 -9.82
C LEU A 22 12.99 3.85 -11.20
N VAL A 23 12.79 2.57 -11.56
CA VAL A 23 12.18 2.19 -12.84
C VAL A 23 10.73 2.66 -12.91
N ALA A 24 9.96 2.53 -11.82
CA ALA A 24 8.59 3.06 -11.76
C ALA A 24 8.56 4.58 -12.01
N PHE A 25 9.43 5.36 -11.35
CA PHE A 25 9.54 6.80 -11.60
C PHE A 25 9.94 7.12 -13.04
N LEU A 26 10.88 6.36 -13.62
CA LEU A 26 11.33 6.55 -15.00
C LEU A 26 10.20 6.30 -15.99
N VAL A 27 9.44 5.21 -15.82
CA VAL A 27 8.29 4.89 -16.68
C VAL A 27 7.19 5.95 -16.53
N SER A 28 6.89 6.40 -15.32
CA SER A 28 5.94 7.49 -15.09
C SER A 28 6.39 8.80 -15.74
N ALA A 29 7.68 9.13 -15.67
CA ALA A 29 8.22 10.33 -16.30
C ALA A 29 8.13 10.28 -17.83
N LEU A 30 8.42 9.12 -18.44
CA LEU A 30 8.23 8.89 -19.88
C LEU A 30 6.76 9.05 -20.28
N LEU A 31 5.84 8.51 -19.48
CA LEU A 31 4.41 8.66 -19.70
C LEU A 31 3.97 10.12 -19.66
N PHE A 32 4.43 10.89 -18.67
CA PHE A 32 4.13 12.32 -18.58
C PHE A 32 4.66 13.11 -19.78
N MET A 33 5.89 12.83 -20.22
CA MET A 33 6.44 13.45 -21.44
C MET A 33 5.64 13.09 -22.69
N TYR A 34 5.11 11.87 -22.79
CA TYR A 34 4.28 11.46 -23.93
C TYR A 34 2.94 12.22 -24.02
N ILE A 35 2.39 12.65 -22.89
CA ILE A 35 1.15 13.45 -22.83
C ILE A 35 1.41 14.95 -22.68
N ASP A 36 2.62 15.42 -23.00
CA ASP A 36 3.05 16.81 -22.93
C ASP A 36 2.96 17.45 -21.52
N ILE A 37 3.06 16.63 -20.46
CA ILE A 37 3.12 17.09 -19.07
C ILE A 37 4.58 17.08 -18.59
N ASN A 38 5.02 18.19 -17.99
CA ASN A 38 6.34 18.25 -17.38
C ASN A 38 6.41 17.28 -16.16
N PRO A 39 7.30 16.27 -16.18
CA PRO A 39 7.37 15.27 -15.11
C PRO A 39 7.81 15.86 -13.76
N ILE A 40 8.58 16.95 -13.76
CA ILE A 40 9.00 17.64 -12.54
C ILE A 40 7.81 18.34 -11.89
N ASP A 41 6.94 18.96 -12.67
CA ASP A 41 5.75 19.62 -12.13
C ASP A 41 4.73 18.60 -11.63
N ALA A 42 4.56 17.47 -12.34
CA ALA A 42 3.77 16.34 -11.84
C ALA A 42 4.31 15.81 -10.51
N ALA A 43 5.64 15.66 -10.38
CA ALA A 43 6.27 15.23 -9.12
C ALA A 43 6.05 16.24 -7.99
N LYS A 44 6.11 17.56 -8.26
CA LYS A 44 5.79 18.60 -7.27
C LYS A 44 4.34 18.50 -6.80
N VAL A 45 3.40 18.29 -7.72
CA VAL A 45 1.97 18.10 -7.38
C VAL A 45 1.76 16.85 -6.54
N MET A 46 2.43 15.74 -6.85
CA MET A 46 2.39 14.54 -6.02
C MET A 46 2.96 14.80 -4.61
N TRP A 47 4.07 15.52 -4.53
CA TRP A 47 4.71 15.84 -3.25
C TRP A 47 3.81 16.72 -2.36
N THR A 48 3.25 17.80 -2.91
CA THR A 48 2.34 18.68 -2.18
C THR A 48 1.01 18.01 -1.87
N GLY A 49 0.52 17.13 -2.76
CA GLY A 49 -0.67 16.31 -2.50
C GLY A 49 -0.48 15.33 -1.35
N ALA A 50 0.71 14.72 -1.23
CA ALA A 50 1.01 13.74 -0.20
C ALA A 50 1.40 14.35 1.16
N PHE A 51 2.14 15.46 1.16
CA PHE A 51 2.75 16.03 2.37
C PHE A 51 2.38 17.49 2.65
N GLY A 52 1.70 18.18 1.73
CA GLY A 52 1.47 19.63 1.82
C GLY A 52 0.44 20.03 2.88
N TYR A 53 -0.42 19.12 3.31
CA TYR A 53 -1.48 19.38 4.28
C TYR A 53 -1.88 18.10 5.04
N ALA A 54 -2.47 18.27 6.23
CA ALA A 54 -2.73 17.17 7.16
C ALA A 54 -3.61 16.07 6.56
N GLU A 55 -4.64 16.44 5.80
CA GLU A 55 -5.52 15.49 5.12
C GLU A 55 -4.77 14.69 4.03
N GLY A 56 -3.93 15.34 3.23
CA GLY A 56 -3.10 14.66 2.21
C GLY A 56 -2.13 13.64 2.82
N PHE A 57 -1.53 13.98 3.97
CA PHE A 57 -0.71 13.05 4.73
C PHE A 57 -1.54 11.88 5.29
N GLY A 58 -2.74 12.18 5.80
CA GLY A 58 -3.70 11.19 6.26
C GLY A 58 -4.08 10.19 5.16
N TYR A 59 -4.39 10.67 3.96
CA TYR A 59 -4.66 9.83 2.80
C TYR A 59 -3.44 9.00 2.40
N THR A 60 -2.25 9.59 2.40
CA THR A 60 -1.00 8.88 2.08
C THR A 60 -0.79 7.69 3.03
N MET A 61 -0.94 7.91 4.35
CA MET A 61 -0.83 6.85 5.35
C MET A 61 -1.94 5.81 5.23
N TYR A 62 -3.17 6.23 4.95
CA TYR A 62 -4.31 5.35 4.74
C TYR A 62 -4.04 4.36 3.59
N TYR A 63 -3.64 4.86 2.42
CA TYR A 63 -3.31 4.01 1.28
C TYR A 63 -2.03 3.19 1.49
N ALA A 64 -0.98 3.78 2.08
CA ALA A 64 0.27 3.07 2.37
C ALA A 64 0.04 1.85 3.26
N THR A 65 -0.79 1.98 4.29
CA THR A 65 -1.17 0.87 5.18
C THR A 65 -1.83 -0.26 4.40
N GLY A 66 -2.78 0.06 3.52
CA GLY A 66 -3.43 -0.91 2.63
C GLY A 66 -2.42 -1.65 1.74
N PHE A 67 -1.49 -0.92 1.11
CA PHE A 67 -0.46 -1.53 0.24
C PHE A 67 0.52 -2.41 1.01
N ILE A 68 0.91 -2.02 2.22
CA ILE A 68 1.81 -2.82 3.06
C ILE A 68 1.13 -4.14 3.46
N PHE A 69 -0.11 -4.09 3.94
CA PHE A 69 -0.82 -5.30 4.39
C PHE A 69 -1.19 -6.23 3.24
N THR A 70 -1.57 -5.69 2.08
CA THR A 70 -1.82 -6.50 0.88
C THR A 70 -0.55 -7.18 0.39
N GLY A 71 0.58 -6.45 0.32
CA GLY A 71 1.89 -7.02 0.03
C GLY A 71 2.29 -8.10 1.02
N LEU A 72 2.08 -7.86 2.32
CA LEU A 72 2.36 -8.83 3.39
C LEU A 72 1.50 -10.10 3.25
N ALA A 73 0.20 -9.96 2.98
CA ALA A 73 -0.70 -11.10 2.80
C ALA A 73 -0.24 -12.02 1.65
N VAL A 74 0.24 -11.43 0.55
CA VAL A 74 0.80 -12.17 -0.58
C VAL A 74 2.16 -12.79 -0.24
N ALA A 75 3.05 -12.03 0.42
CA ALA A 75 4.38 -12.50 0.81
C ALA A 75 4.30 -13.70 1.79
N VAL A 76 3.41 -13.66 2.77
CA VAL A 76 3.20 -14.76 3.73
C VAL A 76 2.67 -16.01 3.03
N ALA A 77 1.71 -15.88 2.12
CA ALA A 77 1.19 -17.02 1.36
C ALA A 77 2.28 -17.68 0.51
N PHE A 78 3.06 -16.89 -0.23
CA PHE A 78 4.17 -17.41 -1.03
C PHE A 78 5.28 -18.02 -0.17
N HIS A 79 5.56 -17.46 1.01
CA HIS A 79 6.53 -18.05 1.94
C HIS A 79 6.09 -19.45 2.42
N ALA A 80 4.78 -19.68 2.56
CA ALA A 80 4.22 -20.99 2.88
C ALA A 80 4.11 -21.95 1.67
N GLY A 81 4.54 -21.53 0.47
CA GLY A 81 4.36 -22.31 -0.77
C GLY A 81 2.90 -22.39 -1.21
N LEU A 82 2.02 -21.55 -0.66
CA LEU A 82 0.60 -21.49 -0.96
C LEU A 82 0.32 -20.37 -1.96
N PHE A 83 -0.72 -20.60 -2.75
CA PHE A 83 -1.22 -19.64 -3.72
C PHE A 83 -2.47 -18.96 -3.18
N ASN A 84 -2.53 -17.63 -3.30
CA ASN A 84 -3.67 -16.83 -2.85
C ASN A 84 -4.46 -16.24 -4.04
N ILE A 85 -5.52 -16.93 -4.49
CA ILE A 85 -6.46 -16.44 -5.52
C ILE A 85 -7.48 -15.45 -4.96
N GLY A 86 -7.91 -15.66 -3.71
CA GLY A 86 -9.12 -15.05 -3.16
C GLY A 86 -8.87 -13.78 -2.35
N GLY A 87 -7.73 -13.11 -2.52
CA GLY A 87 -7.33 -11.98 -1.68
C GLY A 87 -8.37 -10.86 -1.65
N GLU A 88 -9.00 -10.55 -2.79
CA GLU A 88 -10.09 -9.57 -2.85
C GLU A 88 -11.29 -9.99 -1.99
N GLY A 89 -11.73 -11.24 -2.09
CA GLY A 89 -12.82 -11.78 -1.28
C GLY A 89 -12.51 -11.79 0.22
N GLN A 90 -11.27 -12.10 0.58
CA GLN A 90 -10.78 -12.02 1.97
C GLN A 90 -10.81 -10.58 2.49
N ALA A 91 -10.42 -9.60 1.67
CA ALA A 91 -10.53 -8.20 2.02
C ALA A 91 -11.99 -7.75 2.20
N TYR A 92 -12.89 -8.16 1.30
CA TYR A 92 -14.32 -7.83 1.41
C TYR A 92 -14.98 -8.43 2.65
N ILE A 93 -14.80 -9.72 2.91
CA ILE A 93 -15.38 -10.39 4.07
C ILE A 93 -14.74 -9.89 5.37
N GLY A 94 -13.44 -9.59 5.38
CA GLY A 94 -12.77 -8.95 6.52
C GLY A 94 -13.34 -7.56 6.80
N GLY A 95 -13.50 -6.72 5.78
CA GLY A 95 -14.11 -5.40 5.90
C GLY A 95 -15.56 -5.45 6.37
N LEU A 96 -16.36 -6.37 5.83
CA LEU A 96 -17.74 -6.60 6.26
C LEU A 96 -17.81 -7.07 7.72
N GLY A 97 -16.93 -7.99 8.12
CA GLY A 97 -16.83 -8.46 9.50
C GLY A 97 -16.49 -7.32 10.48
N VAL A 98 -15.49 -6.51 10.15
CA VAL A 98 -15.15 -5.31 10.95
C VAL A 98 -16.32 -4.33 10.99
N GLY A 99 -16.98 -4.07 9.87
CA GLY A 99 -18.16 -3.20 9.80
C GLY A 99 -19.30 -3.68 10.71
N LEU A 100 -19.62 -4.98 10.67
CA LEU A 100 -20.63 -5.59 11.55
C LEU A 100 -20.25 -5.47 13.03
N ILE A 101 -18.98 -5.70 13.37
CA ILE A 101 -18.49 -5.53 14.75
C ILE A 101 -18.63 -4.07 15.19
N CYS A 102 -18.23 -3.11 14.35
CA CYS A 102 -18.37 -1.69 14.66
C CYS A 102 -19.82 -1.26 14.84
N LEU A 103 -20.76 -1.81 14.06
CA LEU A 103 -22.19 -1.52 14.20
C LEU A 103 -22.79 -2.16 15.45
N THR A 104 -22.43 -3.40 15.77
CA THR A 104 -22.94 -4.10 16.96
C THR A 104 -22.32 -3.60 18.26
N LEU A 105 -21.04 -3.24 18.26
CA LEU A 105 -20.34 -2.65 19.41
C LEU A 105 -20.49 -1.13 19.48
N GLY A 106 -20.98 -0.49 18.41
CA GLY A 106 -21.20 0.94 18.34
C GLY A 106 -22.05 1.44 19.50
N GLU A 107 -23.09 0.70 19.90
CA GLU A 107 -23.92 1.08 21.05
C GLU A 107 -23.15 1.04 22.40
N TYR A 108 -22.19 0.12 22.56
CA TYR A 108 -21.34 0.03 23.75
C TYR A 108 -20.21 1.08 23.77
N ALA A 109 -19.68 1.45 22.61
CA ALA A 109 -18.59 2.42 22.47
C ALA A 109 -19.08 3.88 22.41
N LEU A 110 -20.16 4.17 21.68
CA LEU A 110 -20.75 5.52 21.55
C LEU A 110 -21.51 5.96 22.81
N GLY A 111 -22.00 5.02 23.63
CA GLY A 111 -22.62 5.35 24.93
C GLY A 111 -21.66 6.03 25.91
N THR A 112 -20.35 5.87 25.74
CA THR A 112 -19.32 6.46 26.63
C THR A 112 -18.65 7.70 26.03
N LEU A 113 -18.67 7.86 24.70
CA LEU A 113 -17.97 8.95 23.98
C LEU A 113 -18.90 10.09 23.51
N CYS A 114 -20.22 9.87 23.39
CA CYS A 114 -21.14 10.84 22.79
C CYS A 114 -22.15 11.48 23.79
N PHE A 115 -22.07 11.16 25.09
CA PHE A 115 -22.96 11.71 26.13
C PHE A 115 -22.24 12.28 27.37
N ARG A 116 -21.03 12.82 27.21
CA ARG A 116 -20.44 13.76 28.17
C ARG A 116 -19.69 14.88 27.48
#